data_AF-A0A238H920-F1
#
_entry.id   AF-A0A238H920-F1
#
_cell.length_a   1.000
_cell.length_b   1.000
_cell.length_c   1.000
_cell.angle_alpha   90.00
_cell.angle_beta   90.00
_cell.angle_gamma   90.00
#
_symmetry.space_group_name_H-M   'P 1'
#
loop_
_entity.id
_entity.type
_entity.pdbx_description
1 polymer ?
#
loop_
_entity_poly.entity_id
_entity_poly.type
_entity_poly.pdbx_seq_one_letter_code
_entity_poly.pdbx_strand_id
1 'polypeptide(L)'
;MNMSKIVTPPLRRTARFPVARLSRLAALVYLAWGGMHAAHAGTIDFGNGIEGLWSLTASYTSGWRMKNPDPDLIGIGNGGRASASTQSTDNNFGKGNNFTDLLRVVGDIDVHKGSTGVVLRAKVWDDLRYSRGSVSFGAPSNGFTPYTKLDDSHFDTNLSKFKGFELLDAYAYSSFDLGQTAQLKVRVGQHAVNFVSVG
;
A
#
# COMPACT_ATOMS: atom_id res chain seq x y z
N MET A 1 -44.07 63.55 36.42
CA MET A 1 -42.60 63.70 36.46
C MET A 1 -42.03 62.39 36.99
N ASN A 2 -41.38 61.60 36.10
CA ASN A 2 -40.45 60.47 36.37
C ASN A 2 -40.91 59.31 37.29
N MET A 3 -40.70 58.02 37.03
CA MET A 3 -39.82 57.28 36.12
C MET A 3 -40.46 55.92 35.81
N SER A 4 -40.38 55.50 34.55
CA SER A 4 -40.68 54.14 34.11
C SER A 4 -39.74 53.13 34.78
N LYS A 5 -40.31 52.11 35.43
CA LYS A 5 -39.56 50.95 35.93
C LYS A 5 -39.17 50.07 34.75
N ILE A 6 -37.90 50.15 34.33
CA ILE A 6 -37.32 49.18 33.40
C ILE A 6 -37.08 47.89 34.19
N VAL A 7 -37.90 46.88 33.91
CA VAL A 7 -37.70 45.50 34.36
C VAL A 7 -36.78 44.82 33.37
N THR A 8 -35.52 44.58 33.77
CA THR A 8 -34.54 43.84 32.96
C THR A 8 -34.89 42.35 32.96
N PRO A 9 -35.01 41.67 31.79
CA PRO A 9 -35.23 40.23 31.76
C PRO A 9 -33.96 39.46 32.20
N PRO A 10 -34.09 38.25 32.76
CA PRO A 10 -32.95 37.48 33.23
C PRO A 10 -32.05 37.01 32.07
N LEU A 11 -30.74 37.08 32.29
CA LEU A 11 -29.71 36.62 31.36
C LEU A 11 -29.89 35.12 31.06
N ARG A 12 -29.97 34.81 29.77
CA ARG A 12 -30.16 33.48 29.21
C ARG A 12 -29.00 32.57 29.66
N ARG A 13 -29.31 31.55 30.48
CA ARG A 13 -28.38 30.53 30.96
C ARG A 13 -27.81 29.77 29.74
N THR A 14 -26.54 29.98 29.40
CA THR A 14 -25.86 29.21 28.36
C THR A 14 -25.61 27.80 28.89
N ALA A 15 -26.27 26.81 28.28
CA ALA A 15 -26.01 25.41 28.57
C ALA A 15 -24.56 25.09 28.19
N ARG A 16 -23.72 24.80 29.18
CA ARG A 16 -22.38 24.24 28.95
C ARG A 16 -22.57 22.76 28.63
N PHE A 17 -22.40 22.39 27.37
CA PHE A 17 -22.37 20.98 26.98
C PHE A 17 -21.14 20.30 27.61
N PRO A 18 -21.28 19.11 28.20
CA PRO A 18 -20.13 18.39 28.75
C PRO A 18 -19.22 17.99 27.59
N VAL A 19 -17.98 18.48 27.59
CA VAL A 19 -16.93 17.96 26.73
C VAL A 19 -16.59 16.57 27.26
N ALA A 20 -17.10 15.54 26.60
CA ALA A 20 -16.74 14.16 26.89
C ALA A 20 -15.21 14.02 26.75
N ARG A 21 -14.53 13.70 27.85
CA ARG A 21 -13.14 13.24 27.82
C ARG A 21 -13.13 11.92 27.05
N LEU A 22 -12.73 11.95 25.78
CA LEU A 22 -12.44 10.73 25.03
C LEU A 22 -11.29 10.00 25.71
N SER A 23 -11.63 8.92 26.40
CA SER A 23 -10.72 7.91 26.91
C SER A 23 -9.89 7.36 25.75
N ARG A 24 -8.57 7.36 25.94
CA ARG A 24 -7.58 6.76 25.03
C ARG A 24 -7.76 5.24 25.04
N LEU A 25 -8.66 4.69 24.24
CA LEU A 25 -8.69 3.28 23.84
C LEU A 25 -9.78 3.08 22.77
N ALA A 26 -9.43 2.37 21.70
CA ALA A 26 -10.29 1.87 20.62
C ALA A 26 -10.91 2.90 19.64
N ALA A 27 -10.10 3.34 18.67
CA ALA A 27 -10.56 3.64 17.31
C ALA A 27 -9.34 3.66 16.35
N LEU A 28 -8.67 2.51 16.19
CA LEU A 28 -7.87 2.25 14.98
C LEU A 28 -8.86 1.94 13.85
N VAL A 29 -9.57 2.98 13.41
CA VAL A 29 -10.28 2.94 12.15
C VAL A 29 -9.21 3.11 11.07
N TYR A 30 -8.96 2.02 10.35
CA TYR A 30 -8.28 2.05 9.06
C TYR A 30 -8.96 3.11 8.18
N LEU A 31 -8.32 4.25 7.97
CA LEU A 31 -8.57 5.10 6.80
C LEU A 31 -7.53 4.73 5.75
N ALA A 32 -7.67 3.51 5.21
CA ALA A 32 -7.20 3.23 3.88
C ALA A 32 -8.24 3.83 2.92
N TRP A 33 -8.13 5.09 2.50
CA TRP A 33 -8.71 5.51 1.22
C TRP A 33 -8.17 6.85 0.72
N GLY A 34 -7.83 6.85 -0.57
CA GLY A 34 -7.37 8.02 -1.33
C GLY A 34 -6.49 7.67 -2.54
N GLY A 35 -6.33 6.39 -2.88
CA GLY A 35 -5.62 6.04 -4.10
C GLY A 35 -6.47 6.33 -5.34
N MET A 36 -5.86 6.96 -6.35
CA MET A 36 -6.44 6.96 -7.69
C MET A 36 -6.23 5.55 -8.25
N HIS A 37 -7.32 4.81 -8.40
CA HIS A 37 -7.32 3.47 -8.96
C HIS A 37 -8.00 3.51 -10.33
N ALA A 38 -7.27 3.12 -11.37
CA ALA A 38 -7.83 2.89 -12.69
C ALA A 38 -7.69 1.40 -12.99
N ALA A 39 -8.81 0.72 -13.20
CA ALA A 39 -8.84 -0.67 -13.59
C ALA A 39 -9.57 -0.79 -14.93
N HIS A 40 -8.95 -1.48 -15.87
CA HIS A 40 -9.54 -1.82 -17.16
C HIS A 40 -9.39 -3.32 -17.37
N ALA A 41 -10.37 -3.91 -18.03
CA ALA A 41 -10.31 -5.30 -18.46
C ALA A 41 -11.07 -5.42 -19.76
N GLY A 42 -10.75 -6.44 -20.54
CA GLY A 42 -11.42 -6.66 -21.82
C GLY A 42 -11.10 -8.01 -22.41
N THR A 43 -11.80 -8.26 -23.50
CA THR A 43 -11.57 -9.41 -24.37
C THR A 43 -11.05 -8.93 -25.73
N ILE A 44 -10.21 -9.74 -26.36
CA ILE A 44 -9.68 -9.54 -27.70
C ILE A 44 -9.95 -10.83 -28.48
N ASP A 45 -10.67 -10.74 -29.59
CA ASP A 45 -10.81 -11.86 -30.53
C ASP A 45 -9.70 -11.76 -31.57
N PHE A 46 -8.81 -12.76 -31.61
CA PHE A 46 -7.72 -12.85 -32.58
C PHE A 46 -8.12 -13.65 -33.85
N GLY A 47 -9.35 -14.17 -33.89
CA GLY A 47 -9.85 -15.04 -34.93
C GLY A 47 -9.44 -16.50 -34.77
N ASN A 48 -10.04 -17.38 -35.57
CA ASN A 48 -9.76 -18.83 -35.57
C ASN A 48 -9.93 -19.52 -34.21
N GLY A 49 -10.83 -18.99 -33.37
CA GLY A 49 -11.11 -19.48 -32.02
C GLY A 49 -10.03 -19.15 -30.98
N ILE A 50 -9.16 -18.17 -31.26
CA ILE A 50 -8.16 -17.66 -30.31
C ILE A 50 -8.73 -16.41 -29.64
N GLU A 51 -8.85 -16.45 -28.32
CA GLU A 51 -9.37 -15.35 -27.50
C GLU A 51 -8.30 -14.90 -26.50
N GLY A 52 -8.25 -13.59 -26.25
CA GLY A 52 -7.42 -12.98 -25.23
C GLY A 52 -8.28 -12.32 -24.16
N LEU A 53 -8.07 -12.65 -22.90
CA LEU A 53 -8.64 -11.95 -21.76
C LEU A 53 -7.53 -11.18 -21.09
N TRP A 54 -7.73 -9.90 -20.83
CA TRP A 54 -6.71 -9.09 -20.19
C TRP A 54 -7.31 -8.20 -19.12
N SER A 55 -6.49 -7.88 -18.13
CA SER A 55 -6.79 -6.85 -17.15
C SER A 55 -5.56 -5.98 -16.88
N LEU A 56 -5.81 -4.73 -16.52
CA LEU A 56 -4.79 -3.75 -16.19
C LEU A 56 -5.29 -2.92 -15.01
N THR A 57 -4.51 -2.89 -13.94
CA THR A 57 -4.79 -2.07 -12.75
C THR A 57 -3.62 -1.13 -12.50
N ALA A 58 -3.90 0.17 -12.55
CA ALA A 58 -2.99 1.22 -12.12
C ALA A 58 -3.45 1.81 -10.79
N SER A 59 -2.50 2.08 -9.90
CA SER A 59 -2.75 2.69 -8.59
C SER A 59 -1.67 3.70 -8.25
N TYR A 60 -2.08 4.84 -7.71
CA TYR A 60 -1.21 5.74 -6.95
C TYR A 60 -1.60 5.69 -5.48
N THR A 61 -0.65 5.42 -4.59
CA THR A 61 -0.84 5.34 -3.14
C THR A 61 0.13 6.27 -2.44
N SER A 62 -0.36 7.10 -1.53
CA SER A 62 0.45 8.05 -0.78
C SER A 62 0.13 7.98 0.70
N GLY A 63 1.12 8.24 1.56
CA GLY A 63 0.99 8.10 3.01
C GLY A 63 1.69 9.19 3.79
N TRP A 64 1.01 9.71 4.82
CA TRP A 64 1.53 10.76 5.70
C TRP A 64 1.53 10.33 7.16
N ARG A 65 2.56 10.74 7.90
CA ARG A 65 2.68 10.42 9.32
C ARG A 65 1.76 11.31 10.15
N MET A 66 0.90 10.72 10.98
CA MET A 66 -0.10 11.48 11.78
C MET A 66 0.40 11.92 13.16
N LYS A 67 1.47 11.31 13.68
CA LYS A 67 2.04 11.58 15.00
C LYS A 67 3.52 11.89 14.88
N ASN A 68 4.06 12.58 15.88
CA ASN A 68 5.51 12.77 15.98
C ASN A 68 6.21 11.41 16.14
N PRO A 69 7.52 11.34 15.81
CA PRO A 69 8.35 10.22 16.20
C PRO A 69 8.22 9.90 17.68
N ASP A 70 8.14 8.62 18.00
CA ASP A 70 8.04 8.15 19.37
C ASP A 70 9.45 8.18 19.98
N PRO A 71 9.71 9.01 21.01
CA PRO A 71 11.02 9.05 21.66
C PRO A 71 11.43 7.69 22.22
N ASP A 72 10.51 6.78 22.52
CA ASP A 72 10.82 5.44 23.03
C ASP A 72 11.32 4.48 21.93
N LEU A 73 11.22 4.88 20.65
CA LEU A 73 11.78 4.16 19.50
C LEU A 73 13.09 4.79 18.99
N ILE A 74 13.53 5.88 19.61
CA ILE A 74 14.73 6.63 19.23
C ILE A 74 15.79 6.44 20.31
N GLY A 75 17.00 6.05 19.91
CA GLY A 75 18.12 5.88 20.82
C GLY A 75 18.47 7.17 21.56
N ILE A 76 18.94 7.06 22.81
CA ILE A 76 19.35 8.23 23.63
C ILE A 76 20.36 9.13 22.88
N GLY A 77 21.33 8.54 22.18
CA GLY A 77 22.31 9.28 21.37
C GLY A 77 21.72 10.06 20.19
N ASN A 78 20.48 9.75 19.79
CA ASN A 78 19.76 10.40 18.69
C ASN A 78 18.59 11.26 19.17
N GLY A 79 18.59 11.64 20.46
CA GLY A 79 17.61 12.55 21.06
C GLY A 79 16.34 11.88 21.61
N GLY A 80 16.35 10.55 21.76
CA GLY A 80 15.21 9.79 22.30
C GLY A 80 15.43 9.24 23.71
N ARG A 81 14.65 8.20 24.05
CA ARG A 81 14.62 7.54 25.36
C ARG A 81 14.87 6.03 25.26
N ALA A 82 15.02 5.48 24.05
CA ALA A 82 15.31 4.06 23.87
C ALA A 82 16.72 3.73 24.40
N SER A 83 16.77 2.79 25.34
CA SER A 83 18.01 2.35 25.98
C SER A 83 18.88 1.45 25.10
N ALA A 84 18.31 0.86 24.06
CA ALA A 84 19.00 0.02 23.08
C ALA A 84 19.23 0.77 21.76
N SER A 85 20.20 0.30 20.97
CA SER A 85 20.45 0.81 19.61
C SER A 85 19.30 0.42 18.68
N THR A 86 18.24 1.23 18.64
CA THR A 86 17.06 0.99 17.80
C THR A 86 17.23 1.50 16.38
N GLN A 87 18.45 1.84 15.95
CA GLN A 87 18.74 2.50 14.66
C GLN A 87 17.97 3.81 14.41
N SER A 88 17.09 4.25 15.32
CA SER A 88 16.35 5.52 15.33
C SER A 88 15.72 5.92 13.99
N THR A 89 15.36 4.95 13.14
CA THR A 89 14.76 5.19 11.82
C THR A 89 13.41 5.89 11.92
N ASP A 90 12.79 5.88 13.09
CA ASP A 90 11.59 6.65 13.38
C ASP A 90 11.80 8.17 13.20
N ASN A 91 13.03 8.66 13.33
CA ASN A 91 13.41 10.05 13.06
C ASN A 91 13.37 10.46 11.58
N ASN A 92 13.19 9.51 10.64
CA ASN A 92 13.17 9.81 9.21
C ASN A 92 11.94 10.62 8.76
N PHE A 93 10.84 10.54 9.50
CA PHE A 93 9.58 11.20 9.14
C PHE A 93 8.94 11.83 10.37
N GLY A 94 8.78 13.15 10.35
CA GLY A 94 8.03 13.90 11.35
C GLY A 94 6.52 13.84 11.12
N LYS A 95 5.73 14.36 12.06
CA LYS A 95 4.28 14.52 11.86
C LYS A 95 4.01 15.41 10.64
N GLY A 96 3.12 14.95 9.76
CA GLY A 96 2.76 15.62 8.52
C GLY A 96 3.70 15.30 7.34
N ASN A 97 4.83 14.61 7.57
CA ASN A 97 5.71 14.22 6.48
C ASN A 97 5.07 13.07 5.69
N ASN A 98 5.19 13.15 4.37
CA ASN A 98 4.94 12.03 3.48
C ASN A 98 6.04 10.97 3.67
N PHE A 99 5.66 9.71 3.84
CA PHE A 99 6.59 8.58 3.98
C PHE A 99 6.51 7.59 2.81
N THR A 100 5.63 7.77 1.85
CA THR A 100 5.50 6.93 0.64
C THR A 100 4.71 7.66 -0.43
N ASP A 101 5.14 7.50 -1.68
CA ASP A 101 4.44 7.95 -2.89
C ASP A 101 4.60 6.88 -3.97
N LEU A 102 3.80 5.81 -3.86
CA LEU A 102 3.89 4.61 -4.68
C LEU A 102 2.99 4.69 -5.92
N LEU A 103 3.61 4.70 -7.09
CA LEU A 103 2.97 4.35 -8.35
C LEU A 103 3.13 2.86 -8.63
N ARG A 104 2.05 2.20 -9.04
CA ARG A 104 2.07 0.77 -9.40
C ARG A 104 1.12 0.48 -10.54
N VAL A 105 1.55 -0.35 -11.48
CA VAL A 105 0.74 -0.91 -12.55
C VAL A 105 0.91 -2.42 -12.55
N VAL A 106 -0.19 -3.16 -12.59
CA VAL A 106 -0.22 -4.62 -12.74
C VAL A 106 -1.08 -4.95 -13.94
N GLY A 107 -0.58 -5.79 -14.83
CA GLY A 107 -1.34 -6.27 -15.97
C GLY A 107 -1.26 -7.79 -16.08
N ASP A 108 -2.36 -8.41 -16.51
CA ASP A 108 -2.39 -9.80 -16.93
C ASP A 108 -3.08 -9.96 -18.28
N ILE A 109 -2.64 -11.00 -18.99
CA ILE A 109 -3.25 -11.47 -20.22
C ILE A 109 -3.24 -13.00 -20.25
N ASP A 110 -4.38 -13.58 -20.58
CA ASP A 110 -4.59 -14.99 -20.88
C ASP A 110 -5.00 -15.10 -22.34
N VAL A 111 -4.15 -15.69 -23.17
CA VAL A 111 -4.46 -15.99 -24.58
C VAL A 111 -4.66 -17.49 -24.72
N HIS A 112 -5.82 -17.88 -25.20
CA HIS A 112 -6.18 -19.29 -25.28
C HIS A 112 -6.99 -19.64 -26.53
N LYS A 113 -7.01 -20.94 -26.83
CA LYS A 113 -7.85 -21.58 -27.83
C LYS A 113 -8.43 -22.85 -27.25
N GLY A 114 -9.75 -22.89 -27.08
CA GLY A 114 -10.41 -24.00 -26.39
C GLY A 114 -9.85 -24.18 -24.98
N SER A 115 -9.35 -25.38 -24.65
CA SER A 115 -8.87 -25.72 -23.31
C SER A 115 -7.37 -25.44 -23.06
N THR A 116 -6.66 -24.87 -24.04
CA THR A 116 -5.21 -24.63 -23.99
C THR A 116 -4.89 -23.15 -24.13
N GLY A 117 -3.98 -22.63 -23.32
CA GLY A 117 -3.63 -21.22 -23.31
C GLY A 117 -2.29 -20.91 -22.68
N VAL A 118 -1.94 -19.62 -22.73
CA VAL A 118 -0.74 -19.04 -22.14
C VAL A 118 -1.14 -17.82 -21.33
N VAL A 119 -0.62 -17.73 -20.11
CA VAL A 119 -0.86 -16.62 -19.21
C VAL A 119 0.44 -15.89 -18.95
N LEU A 120 0.37 -14.56 -19.03
CA LEU A 120 1.43 -13.65 -18.62
C LEU A 120 0.85 -12.64 -17.62
N ARG A 121 1.57 -12.41 -16.52
CA ARG A 121 1.27 -11.34 -15.57
C ARG A 121 2.54 -10.59 -15.22
N ALA A 122 2.50 -9.27 -15.28
CA ALA A 122 3.63 -8.42 -14.95
C ALA A 122 3.24 -7.24 -14.06
N LYS A 123 4.22 -6.70 -13.35
CA LYS A 123 4.08 -5.55 -12.45
C LYS A 123 5.19 -4.54 -12.70
N VAL A 124 4.85 -3.26 -12.76
CA VAL A 124 5.76 -2.12 -12.69
C VAL A 124 5.44 -1.29 -11.46
N TRP A 125 6.44 -0.76 -10.78
CA TRP A 125 6.25 0.17 -9.66
C TRP A 125 7.39 1.18 -9.50
N ASP A 126 7.09 2.31 -8.86
CA ASP A 126 8.05 3.33 -8.43
C ASP A 126 7.51 4.04 -7.18
N ASP A 127 8.15 3.85 -6.01
CA ASP A 127 7.93 4.70 -4.84
C ASP A 127 8.82 5.94 -4.93
N LEU A 128 8.20 7.03 -5.39
CA LEU A 128 8.86 8.31 -5.66
C LEU A 128 9.53 8.88 -4.42
N ARG A 129 9.00 8.60 -3.22
CA ARG A 129 9.56 9.11 -1.97
C ARG A 129 10.93 8.49 -1.69
N TYR A 130 11.10 7.22 -2.00
CA TYR A 130 12.35 6.49 -1.75
C TYR A 130 13.29 6.49 -2.97
N SER A 131 12.78 6.35 -4.18
CA SER A 131 13.60 6.24 -5.40
C SER A 131 14.28 7.55 -5.81
N ARG A 132 13.75 8.69 -5.36
CA ARG A 132 14.24 10.05 -5.67
C ARG A 132 14.57 10.88 -4.44
N GLY A 133 14.04 10.52 -3.28
CA GLY A 133 14.19 11.31 -2.06
C GLY A 133 15.38 10.90 -1.20
N SER A 134 15.55 11.68 -0.14
CA SER A 134 16.40 11.36 1.00
C SER A 134 15.56 11.37 2.28
N VAL A 135 16.14 10.84 3.36
CA VAL A 135 15.54 10.85 4.69
C VAL A 135 16.50 11.47 5.69
N SER A 136 15.95 12.06 6.75
CA SER A 136 16.71 12.90 7.68
C SER A 136 17.70 12.12 8.55
N PHE A 137 17.38 10.90 8.95
CA PHE A 137 18.26 10.08 9.79
C PHE A 137 19.12 9.14 8.96
N GLY A 138 18.60 8.66 7.84
CA GLY A 138 19.24 7.66 6.99
C GLY A 138 18.64 6.27 7.15
N ALA A 139 19.23 5.29 6.47
CA ALA A 139 18.82 3.90 6.48
C ALA A 139 20.05 2.98 6.54
N PRO A 140 19.88 1.69 6.90
CA PRO A 140 20.99 0.74 6.83
C PRO A 140 21.69 0.73 5.47
N SER A 141 20.96 0.92 4.38
CA SER A 141 21.49 0.83 3.02
C SER A 141 22.42 1.97 2.60
N ASN A 142 22.38 3.11 3.30
CA ASN A 142 23.30 4.23 3.08
C ASN A 142 24.19 4.50 4.31
N GLY A 143 24.35 3.49 5.18
CA GLY A 143 25.16 3.58 6.38
C GLY A 143 24.67 4.61 7.40
N PHE A 144 23.36 4.92 7.41
CA PHE A 144 22.77 5.99 8.23
C PHE A 144 23.34 7.38 7.93
N THR A 145 23.74 7.66 6.69
CA THR A 145 24.18 9.00 6.29
C THR A 145 22.97 9.92 6.11
N PRO A 146 22.79 10.96 6.95
CA PRO A 146 21.64 11.87 6.90
C PRO A 146 21.50 12.56 5.54
N TYR A 147 20.25 12.78 5.10
CA TYR A 147 19.90 13.59 3.92
C TYR A 147 20.52 13.15 2.59
N THR A 148 21.10 11.95 2.54
CA THR A 148 21.60 11.36 1.29
C THR A 148 20.51 10.54 0.62
N LYS A 149 20.62 10.44 -0.70
CA LYS A 149 19.72 9.60 -1.50
C LYS A 149 19.80 8.16 -1.00
N LEU A 150 18.64 7.53 -0.87
CA LEU A 150 18.57 6.12 -0.49
C LEU A 150 19.01 5.23 -1.64
N ASP A 151 19.69 4.14 -1.29
CA ASP A 151 20.14 3.12 -2.23
C ASP A 151 19.51 1.77 -1.87
N ASP A 152 19.02 1.07 -2.89
CA ASP A 152 18.44 -0.26 -2.83
C ASP A 152 19.14 -1.22 -3.82
N SER A 153 20.27 -0.80 -4.40
CA SER A 153 21.04 -1.58 -5.37
C SER A 153 21.48 -2.94 -4.82
N HIS A 154 21.73 -3.00 -3.51
CA HIS A 154 22.15 -4.18 -2.77
C HIS A 154 21.01 -5.09 -2.31
N PHE A 155 19.75 -4.79 -2.61
CA PHE A 155 18.63 -5.63 -2.18
C PHE A 155 18.57 -6.91 -3.01
N ASP A 156 18.39 -8.05 -2.33
CA ASP A 156 18.52 -9.40 -2.93
C ASP A 156 17.52 -9.67 -4.05
N THR A 157 16.31 -9.12 -3.95
CA THR A 157 15.25 -9.35 -4.94
C THR A 157 14.85 -8.04 -5.60
N ASN A 158 14.51 -8.12 -6.87
CA ASN A 158 13.98 -6.98 -7.61
C ASN A 158 12.70 -6.45 -6.96
N LEU A 159 11.82 -7.34 -6.48
CA LEU A 159 10.58 -6.99 -5.78
C LEU A 159 10.77 -6.18 -4.48
N SER A 160 11.95 -6.21 -3.88
CA SER A 160 12.27 -5.43 -2.68
C SER A 160 12.70 -3.98 -2.99
N LYS A 161 13.02 -3.67 -4.25
CA LYS A 161 13.51 -2.35 -4.67
C LYS A 161 12.41 -1.29 -4.64
N PHE A 162 12.78 -0.03 -4.47
CA PHE A 162 11.90 1.14 -4.50
C PHE A 162 11.18 1.29 -5.83
N LYS A 163 11.79 0.83 -6.93
CA LYS A 163 11.18 0.80 -8.26
C LYS A 163 11.63 -0.42 -9.04
N GLY A 164 10.82 -0.86 -9.98
CA GLY A 164 11.18 -1.99 -10.82
C GLY A 164 10.07 -2.47 -11.75
N PHE A 165 10.40 -3.53 -12.47
CA PHE A 165 9.50 -4.33 -13.29
C PHE A 165 9.72 -5.81 -12.94
N GLU A 166 8.65 -6.56 -12.74
CA GLU A 166 8.70 -8.00 -12.42
C GLU A 166 7.69 -8.77 -13.28
N LEU A 167 8.12 -9.91 -13.83
CA LEU A 167 7.22 -10.90 -14.41
C LEU A 167 6.75 -11.83 -13.30
N LEU A 168 5.47 -11.74 -12.94
CA LEU A 168 4.89 -12.45 -11.81
C LEU A 168 4.48 -13.88 -12.18
N ASP A 169 3.77 -14.03 -13.30
CA ASP A 169 3.32 -15.32 -13.82
C ASP A 169 3.69 -15.39 -15.31
N ALA A 170 4.18 -16.55 -15.73
CA ALA A 170 4.45 -16.89 -17.13
C ALA A 170 4.37 -18.39 -17.30
N TYR A 171 3.21 -18.87 -17.75
CA TYR A 171 2.96 -20.31 -17.87
C TYR A 171 2.04 -20.63 -19.03
N ALA A 172 2.22 -21.82 -19.59
CA ALA A 172 1.26 -22.45 -20.49
C ALA A 172 0.40 -23.44 -19.71
N TYR A 173 -0.83 -23.66 -20.17
CA TYR A 173 -1.73 -24.64 -19.57
C TYR A 173 -2.53 -25.39 -20.63
N SER A 174 -2.97 -26.59 -20.27
CA SER A 174 -3.99 -27.34 -21.01
C SER A 174 -4.89 -28.10 -20.05
N SER A 175 -6.16 -28.22 -20.39
CA SER A 175 -7.16 -28.95 -19.60
C SER A 175 -7.75 -30.10 -20.42
N PHE A 176 -7.86 -31.26 -19.79
CA PHE A 176 -8.33 -32.50 -20.37
C PHE A 176 -9.47 -33.07 -19.51
N ASP A 177 -10.58 -33.42 -20.13
CA ASP A 177 -11.66 -34.14 -19.45
C ASP A 177 -11.27 -35.62 -19.32
N LEU A 178 -11.26 -36.12 -18.08
CA LEU A 178 -11.02 -37.51 -17.74
C LEU A 178 -12.37 -38.18 -17.42
N GLY A 179 -13.10 -38.57 -18.47
CA GLY A 179 -14.45 -39.11 -18.33
C GLY A 179 -15.49 -38.02 -18.09
N GLN A 180 -16.53 -38.32 -17.30
CA GLN A 180 -17.66 -37.40 -17.09
C GLN A 180 -17.53 -36.52 -15.83
N THR A 181 -16.64 -36.88 -14.90
CA THR A 181 -16.61 -36.28 -13.55
C THR A 181 -15.26 -35.71 -13.15
N ALA A 182 -14.19 -35.98 -13.91
CA ALA A 182 -12.85 -35.53 -13.58
C ALA A 182 -12.25 -34.66 -14.68
N GLN A 183 -11.46 -33.67 -14.28
CA GLN A 183 -10.63 -32.86 -15.18
C GLN A 183 -9.18 -32.89 -14.71
N LEU A 184 -8.28 -33.06 -15.66
CA LEU A 184 -6.85 -32.89 -15.48
C LEU A 184 -6.43 -31.55 -16.07
N LYS A 185 -5.88 -30.67 -15.24
CA LYS A 185 -5.27 -29.41 -15.68
C LYS A 185 -3.76 -29.47 -15.46
N VAL A 186 -3.00 -29.31 -16.54
CA VAL A 186 -1.54 -29.25 -16.51
C VAL A 186 -1.10 -27.81 -16.73
N ARG A 187 -0.14 -27.34 -15.92
CA ARG A 187 0.50 -26.03 -16.07
C ARG A 187 2.01 -26.20 -16.07
N VAL A 188 2.69 -25.50 -16.98
CA VAL A 188 4.15 -25.51 -17.07
C VAL A 188 4.65 -24.09 -17.17
N GLY A 189 5.57 -23.71 -16.29
CA GLY A 189 6.14 -22.36 -16.20
C GLY A 189 6.03 -21.78 -14.79
N GLN A 190 6.34 -20.50 -14.68
CA GLN A 190 6.26 -19.76 -13.42
C GLN A 190 4.81 -19.41 -13.11
N HIS A 191 4.30 -19.87 -11.98
CA HIS A 191 2.93 -19.60 -11.55
C HIS A 191 2.81 -19.69 -10.04
N ALA A 192 1.91 -18.90 -9.46
CA ALA A 192 1.50 -19.08 -8.08
C ALA A 192 0.78 -20.44 -7.89
N VAL A 193 1.18 -21.20 -6.86
CA VAL A 193 0.49 -22.41 -6.42
C VAL A 193 -0.40 -22.05 -5.23
N ASN A 194 -1.71 -22.25 -5.39
CA ASN A 194 -2.66 -22.09 -4.30
C ASN A 194 -2.95 -23.46 -3.68
N PHE A 195 -2.75 -23.59 -2.37
CA PHE A 195 -3.13 -24.79 -1.62
C PHE A 195 -4.52 -24.58 -1.01
N VAL A 196 -5.47 -25.43 -1.39
CA VAL A 196 -6.73 -25.57 -0.64
C VAL A 196 -6.54 -26.76 0.30
N SER A 197 -6.54 -26.50 1.61
CA SER A 197 -6.65 -27.56 2.60
C SER A 197 -8.09 -28.06 2.58
N VAL A 198 -8.26 -29.33 2.19
CA VAL A 198 -9.54 -30.02 2.37
C VAL A 198 -9.54 -30.50 3.81
N GLY A 199 -10.41 -29.90 4.63
CA GLY A 199 -10.75 -30.36 5.98
C GLY A 199 -11.90 -31.33 5.96
#